data_AF-A0A8T2BAS2-F1
#
_entry.id   AF-A0A8T2BAS2-F1
#
_cell.length_a   1.000
_cell.length_b   1.000
_cell.length_c   1.000
_cell.angle_alpha   90.00
_cell.angle_beta   90.00
_cell.angle_gamma   90.00
#
_symmetry.space_group_name_H-M   'P 1'
#
loop_
_entity.id
_entity.type
_entity.pdbx_description
1 polymer ?
#
loop_
_entity_poly.entity_id
_entity_poly.type
_entity_poly.pdbx_seq_one_letter_code
_entity_poly.pdbx_strand_id
1 'polypeptide(L)'
;MKFSISSTLKQVQPILSFKNKLSKVNVNSFLHPKEKVVFVMGATGSGKSRLAIDLATRFQGEIINSDKIQLYKGLDVLTNKVTPKECRGVPHHLLGVFDSEAGNLTATEYSRLASQAISKLSANNKLPIVAGGSNSYIEALANHSSGFLLNNYDCCFIWVDVSLPVLNSFVSKRVDRMMEAGLLEEVREVFNPKANYSVGIRRAIGVPELHEYLRNESLVDRATQSKMLEVAVKNIKKNTEILACRQLKKIQRLHKKWKLSMHRVDATEVFLKRNVEEQDEAWENLVARPSERIVDKFYNNNQLKNDDVEHCLAASYGGGSSGSRAHNMI
;
A
#
# COMPACT_ATOMS: atom_id res chain seq x y z
N MET A 1 -63.79 27.88 30.79
CA MET A 1 -64.68 28.31 29.69
C MET A 1 -63.98 29.41 28.91
N LYS A 2 -63.92 29.26 27.57
CA LYS A 2 -63.61 30.22 26.47
C LYS A 2 -62.73 31.43 26.84
N PHE A 3 -61.61 31.67 26.16
CA PHE A 3 -61.61 32.48 24.94
C PHE A 3 -60.48 32.13 23.96
N SER A 4 -60.76 32.46 22.70
CA SER A 4 -60.11 32.04 21.45
C SER A 4 -59.61 33.28 20.69
N ILE A 5 -58.46 33.12 20.02
CA ILE A 5 -57.91 33.86 18.86
C ILE A 5 -57.56 35.35 19.02
N SER A 6 -56.28 35.71 18.79
CA SER A 6 -55.88 36.46 17.58
C SER A 6 -54.35 36.62 17.45
N SER A 7 -53.88 36.42 16.23
CA SER A 7 -52.51 36.46 15.73
C SER A 7 -51.91 37.87 15.68
N THR A 8 -50.61 37.98 15.98
CA THR A 8 -49.81 39.14 15.54
C THR A 8 -48.44 38.69 15.07
N LEU A 9 -48.24 38.76 13.75
CA LEU A 9 -46.94 38.70 13.07
C LEU A 9 -46.09 39.89 13.54
N LYS A 10 -44.90 39.63 14.09
CA LYS A 10 -43.84 40.65 14.22
C LYS A 10 -42.76 40.38 13.18
N GLN A 11 -42.68 41.30 12.23
CA GLN A 11 -41.51 41.53 11.38
C GLN A 11 -40.29 41.81 12.25
N VAL A 12 -39.15 41.18 11.91
CA VAL A 12 -37.82 41.65 12.34
C VAL A 12 -36.98 41.79 11.08
N GLN A 13 -36.56 43.02 10.79
CA GLN A 13 -35.65 43.34 9.69
C GLN A 13 -34.21 42.92 10.02
N PRO A 14 -33.39 42.55 9.02
CA PRO A 14 -32.02 42.11 9.22
C PRO A 14 -31.06 43.30 9.15
N ILE A 15 -30.23 43.50 10.18
CA ILE A 15 -29.19 44.53 10.15
C ILE A 15 -27.86 43.99 10.71
N LEU A 16 -26.87 44.06 9.82
CA LEU A 16 -25.42 44.12 9.98
C LEU A 16 -24.54 42.83 10.00
N SER A 17 -23.88 42.67 8.84
CA SER A 17 -22.41 42.69 8.70
C SER A 17 -21.62 41.39 8.92
N PHE A 18 -21.82 40.42 8.01
CA PHE A 18 -20.81 39.41 7.67
C PHE A 18 -19.92 39.89 6.50
N LYS A 19 -19.09 40.89 6.76
CA LYS A 19 -17.91 41.20 5.92
C LYS A 19 -16.72 41.31 6.87
N ASN A 20 -15.65 40.57 6.58
CA ASN A 20 -14.33 40.55 7.25
C ASN A 20 -14.01 39.35 8.15
N LYS A 21 -14.22 38.11 7.65
CA LYS A 21 -13.41 36.97 8.09
C LYS A 21 -13.19 35.89 7.01
N LEU A 22 -13.10 36.32 5.75
CA LEU A 22 -12.80 35.49 4.58
C LEU A 22 -11.48 35.88 3.90
N SER A 23 -10.55 36.47 4.65
CA SER A 23 -9.18 36.72 4.18
C SER A 23 -8.23 35.70 4.83
N LYS A 24 -8.02 34.58 4.11
CA LYS A 24 -6.94 33.57 4.19
C LYS A 24 -7.40 32.13 3.96
N VAL A 25 -8.48 31.89 3.21
CA VAL A 25 -8.54 30.64 2.44
C VAL A 25 -7.61 30.85 1.25
N ASN A 26 -6.42 30.26 1.32
CA ASN A 26 -5.47 30.30 0.23
C ASN A 26 -6.04 29.46 -0.92
N VAL A 27 -6.75 30.10 -1.84
CA VAL A 27 -7.41 29.45 -2.99
C VAL A 27 -6.40 28.73 -3.90
N ASN A 28 -5.11 29.04 -3.77
CA ASN A 28 -4.02 28.36 -4.51
C ASN A 28 -3.75 26.93 -4.03
N SER A 29 -4.21 26.51 -2.85
CA SER A 29 -4.05 25.10 -2.42
C SER A 29 -4.89 24.11 -3.22
N PHE A 30 -5.84 24.60 -4.03
CA PHE A 30 -6.69 23.78 -4.90
C PHE A 30 -6.10 23.53 -6.30
N LEU A 31 -4.96 24.13 -6.64
CA LEU A 31 -4.39 24.14 -8.00
C LEU A 31 -3.13 23.28 -8.17
N HIS A 32 -2.61 22.65 -7.10
CA HIS A 32 -1.51 21.70 -7.26
C HIS A 32 -2.05 20.33 -7.72
N PRO A 33 -1.51 19.76 -8.81
CA PRO A 33 -1.81 18.38 -9.19
C PRO A 33 -1.49 17.48 -8.00
N LYS A 34 -2.46 16.64 -7.61
CA LYS A 34 -2.24 15.66 -6.54
C LYS A 34 -1.13 14.71 -6.95
N GLU A 35 -0.26 14.38 -6.01
CA GLU A 35 0.79 13.38 -6.23
C GLU A 35 0.12 12.03 -6.55
N LYS A 36 0.61 11.40 -7.64
CA LYS A 36 0.12 10.10 -8.08
C LYS A 36 0.78 9.00 -7.28
N VAL A 37 -0.02 8.10 -6.71
CA VAL A 37 0.48 6.99 -5.89
C VAL A 37 -0.19 5.69 -6.33
N VAL A 38 0.62 4.67 -6.58
CA VAL A 38 0.14 3.31 -6.87
C VAL A 38 0.19 2.48 -5.59
N PHE A 39 -0.88 1.76 -5.30
CA PHE A 39 -1.01 0.87 -4.15
C PHE A 39 -1.14 -0.57 -4.62
N VAL A 40 -0.21 -1.45 -4.24
CA VAL A 40 -0.26 -2.89 -4.53
C VAL A 40 -0.75 -3.64 -3.28
N MET A 41 -1.99 -4.10 -3.35
CA MET A 41 -2.74 -4.76 -2.27
C MET A 41 -2.94 -6.25 -2.55
N GLY A 42 -3.22 -7.02 -1.50
CA GLY A 42 -3.40 -8.47 -1.58
C GLY A 42 -3.11 -9.18 -0.25
N ALA A 43 -3.63 -10.39 -0.09
CA ALA A 43 -3.33 -11.22 1.07
C ALA A 43 -1.84 -11.63 1.11
N THR A 44 -1.33 -12.03 2.27
CA THR A 44 0.02 -12.59 2.39
C THR A 44 0.20 -13.76 1.42
N GLY A 45 1.36 -13.83 0.75
CA GLY A 45 1.64 -14.84 -0.27
C GLY A 45 1.08 -14.59 -1.66
N SER A 46 0.25 -13.56 -1.89
CA SER A 46 -0.38 -13.33 -3.20
C SER A 46 0.54 -12.75 -4.30
N GLY A 47 1.83 -12.52 -4.02
CA GLY A 47 2.77 -11.96 -5.00
C GLY A 47 2.88 -10.42 -5.06
N LYS A 48 2.33 -9.69 -4.07
CA LYS A 48 2.40 -8.21 -4.02
C LYS A 48 3.79 -7.63 -4.29
N SER A 49 4.83 -8.15 -3.62
CA SER A 49 6.19 -7.60 -3.76
C SER A 49 6.72 -7.83 -5.18
N ARG A 50 6.48 -9.01 -5.76
CA ARG A 50 6.83 -9.31 -7.16
C ARG A 50 6.20 -8.27 -8.10
N LEU A 51 4.89 -8.01 -7.95
CA LEU A 51 4.20 -7.04 -8.79
C LEU A 51 4.70 -5.61 -8.57
N ALA A 52 4.94 -5.21 -7.32
CA ALA A 52 5.45 -3.89 -7.00
C ALA A 52 6.82 -3.64 -7.66
N ILE A 53 7.70 -4.66 -7.67
CA ILE A 53 9.01 -4.59 -8.33
C ILE A 53 8.83 -4.59 -9.85
N ASP A 54 7.94 -5.40 -10.42
CA ASP A 54 7.65 -5.38 -11.87
C ASP A 54 7.19 -4.00 -12.33
N LEU A 55 6.29 -3.37 -11.59
CA LEU A 55 5.82 -2.01 -11.88
C LEU A 55 6.92 -0.97 -11.66
N ALA A 56 7.69 -1.06 -10.58
CA ALA A 56 8.80 -0.14 -10.33
C ALA A 56 9.85 -0.16 -11.45
N THR A 57 10.17 -1.34 -11.98
CA THR A 57 11.09 -1.49 -13.11
C THR A 57 10.52 -0.85 -14.39
N ARG A 58 9.22 -1.00 -14.67
CA ARG A 58 8.58 -0.46 -15.89
C ARG A 58 8.34 1.05 -15.84
N PHE A 59 8.06 1.60 -14.65
CA PHE A 59 7.67 3.00 -14.47
C PHE A 59 8.72 3.86 -13.73
N GLN A 60 9.96 3.36 -13.62
CA GLN A 60 11.02 3.99 -12.83
C GLN A 60 10.56 4.37 -11.41
N GLY A 61 9.76 3.49 -10.81
CA GLY A 61 9.19 3.70 -9.48
C GLY A 61 10.10 3.25 -8.35
N GLU A 62 9.73 3.62 -7.13
CA GLU A 62 10.35 3.13 -5.91
C GLU A 62 9.27 2.64 -4.95
N ILE A 63 9.61 1.64 -4.14
CA ILE A 63 8.63 0.91 -3.33
C ILE A 63 8.62 1.44 -1.91
N ILE A 64 7.43 1.73 -1.36
CA ILE A 64 7.23 2.06 0.05
C ILE A 64 6.53 0.86 0.70
N ASN A 65 7.22 0.18 1.61
CA ASN A 65 6.65 -0.95 2.34
C ASN A 65 5.51 -0.49 3.26
N SER A 66 4.39 -1.20 3.20
CA SER A 66 3.21 -1.01 4.05
C SER A 66 2.88 -2.25 4.88
N ASP A 67 3.77 -3.23 4.98
CA ASP A 67 3.63 -4.32 5.95
C ASP A 67 4.22 -3.90 7.31
N LYS A 68 3.35 -3.86 8.34
CA LYS A 68 3.68 -3.42 9.69
C LYS A 68 4.82 -4.21 10.34
N ILE A 69 4.99 -5.48 9.97
CA ILE A 69 6.02 -6.34 10.56
C ILE A 69 7.34 -6.15 9.80
N GLN A 70 7.29 -5.97 8.48
CA GLN A 70 8.48 -5.76 7.66
C GLN A 70 9.12 -4.38 7.86
N LEU A 71 8.48 -3.48 8.60
CA LEU A 71 9.07 -2.21 9.04
C LEU A 71 10.35 -2.40 9.88
N TYR A 72 10.44 -3.50 10.64
CA TYR A 72 11.51 -3.72 11.62
C TYR A 72 12.68 -4.53 11.05
N LYS A 73 13.89 -4.27 11.56
CA LYS A 73 15.13 -4.98 11.23
C LYS A 73 15.11 -6.43 11.73
N GLY A 74 15.78 -7.32 10.99
CA GLY A 74 15.92 -8.73 11.33
C GLY A 74 14.67 -9.56 11.06
N LEU A 75 14.76 -10.86 11.32
CA LEU A 75 13.72 -11.84 11.02
C LEU A 75 13.29 -11.80 9.54
N ASP A 76 14.25 -11.71 8.62
CA ASP A 76 13.99 -11.44 7.20
C ASP A 76 13.30 -12.62 6.52
N VAL A 77 13.72 -13.85 6.83
CA VAL A 77 13.07 -15.09 6.38
C VAL A 77 11.67 -15.18 6.99
N LEU A 78 11.55 -15.07 8.31
CA LEU A 78 10.26 -15.18 9.02
C LEU A 78 9.25 -14.14 8.54
N THR A 79 9.69 -12.90 8.34
CA THR A 79 8.81 -11.79 7.93
C THR A 79 8.66 -11.72 6.41
N ASN A 80 9.30 -12.63 5.67
CA ASN A 80 9.26 -12.76 4.22
C ASN A 80 9.60 -11.42 3.53
N LYS A 81 10.68 -10.77 3.99
CA LYS A 81 11.22 -9.60 3.30
C LYS A 81 11.79 -10.03 1.94
N VAL A 82 11.70 -9.13 0.97
CA VAL A 82 12.33 -9.35 -0.33
C VAL A 82 13.85 -9.35 -0.17
N THR A 83 14.50 -10.30 -0.82
CA THR A 83 15.96 -10.40 -0.85
C THR A 83 16.55 -9.37 -1.83
N PRO A 84 17.84 -9.00 -1.70
CA PRO A 84 18.50 -8.11 -2.66
C PRO A 84 18.40 -8.59 -4.12
N LYS A 85 18.43 -9.91 -4.34
CA LYS A 85 18.26 -10.53 -5.66
C LYS A 85 16.85 -10.30 -6.21
N GLU A 86 15.82 -10.52 -5.39
CA GLU A 86 14.43 -10.29 -5.79
C GLU A 86 14.14 -8.81 -6.05
N CYS A 87 14.77 -7.90 -5.30
CA CYS A 87 14.62 -6.45 -5.49
C CYS A 87 15.02 -5.97 -6.89
N ARG A 88 15.92 -6.67 -7.60
CA ARG A 88 16.42 -6.28 -8.93
C ARG A 88 16.91 -4.82 -8.99
N GLY A 89 17.53 -4.35 -7.91
CA GLY A 89 18.01 -2.97 -7.78
C GLY A 89 16.94 -1.91 -7.51
N VAL A 90 15.66 -2.28 -7.41
CA VAL A 90 14.58 -1.34 -7.07
C VAL A 90 14.71 -0.87 -5.61
N PRO A 91 14.82 0.45 -5.36
CA PRO A 91 14.86 0.99 -4.01
C PRO A 91 13.59 0.70 -3.20
N HIS A 92 13.78 0.35 -1.93
CA HIS A 92 12.70 0.12 -0.97
C HIS A 92 12.82 1.08 0.22
N HIS A 93 11.71 1.72 0.56
CA HIS A 93 11.55 2.62 1.69
C HIS A 93 10.72 1.95 2.77
N LEU A 94 11.01 2.27 4.04
CA LEU A 94 10.31 1.71 5.21
C LEU A 94 10.36 0.18 5.30
N LEU A 95 11.40 -0.45 4.74
CA LEU A 95 11.63 -1.89 4.84
C LEU A 95 12.84 -2.13 5.75
N GLY A 96 12.62 -2.73 6.91
CA GLY A 96 13.70 -3.04 7.86
C GLY A 96 14.42 -1.81 8.41
N VAL A 97 13.71 -0.71 8.67
CA VAL A 97 14.33 0.56 9.12
C VAL A 97 14.19 0.82 10.62
N PHE A 98 13.27 0.14 11.30
CA PHE A 98 13.04 0.30 12.74
C PHE A 98 13.71 -0.79 13.56
N ASP A 99 14.29 -0.45 14.70
CA ASP A 99 14.81 -1.43 15.65
C ASP A 99 13.67 -2.16 16.37
N SER A 100 13.93 -3.38 16.84
CA SER A 100 12.95 -4.24 17.53
C SER A 100 12.34 -3.59 18.79
N GLU A 101 13.06 -2.66 19.41
CA GLU A 101 12.66 -1.94 20.63
C GLU A 101 11.89 -0.63 20.34
N ALA A 102 11.66 -0.28 19.07
CA ALA A 102 10.96 0.95 18.67
C ALA A 102 9.45 0.98 19.01
N GLY A 103 8.93 -0.05 19.69
CA GLY A 103 7.52 -0.16 20.02
C GLY A 103 6.64 -0.53 18.83
N ASN A 104 5.34 -0.26 18.92
CA ASN A 104 4.39 -0.48 17.83
C ASN A 104 4.20 0.82 17.03
N LEU A 105 4.57 0.84 15.75
CA LEU A 105 4.26 1.97 14.89
C LEU A 105 2.73 2.07 14.64
N THR A 106 2.15 3.22 14.93
CA THR A 106 0.73 3.51 14.68
C THR A 106 0.47 3.78 13.20
N ALA A 107 -0.81 3.72 12.80
CA ALA A 107 -1.19 4.03 11.41
C ALA A 107 -0.93 5.50 11.06
N THR A 108 -1.10 6.42 12.03
CA THR A 108 -0.83 7.85 11.85
C THR A 108 0.67 8.12 11.66
N GLU A 109 1.52 7.50 12.48
CA GLU A 109 2.98 7.63 12.32
C GLU A 109 3.45 7.05 10.99
N TYR A 110 2.93 5.88 10.60
CA TYR A 110 3.18 5.31 9.28
C TYR A 110 2.76 6.29 8.18
N SER A 111 1.53 6.84 8.23
CA SER A 111 1.05 7.77 7.21
C SER A 111 1.96 8.99 7.09
N ARG A 112 2.43 9.55 8.20
CA ARG A 112 3.38 10.68 8.20
C ARG A 112 4.67 10.33 7.48
N LEU A 113 5.27 9.17 7.82
CA LEU A 113 6.54 8.72 7.24
C LEU A 113 6.41 8.36 5.75
N ALA A 114 5.35 7.64 5.39
CA ALA A 114 5.06 7.30 4.01
C ALA A 114 4.77 8.55 3.17
N SER A 115 4.08 9.55 3.72
CA SER A 115 3.85 10.83 3.04
C SER A 115 5.17 11.57 2.76
N GLN A 116 6.11 11.56 3.71
CA GLN A 116 7.45 12.14 3.50
C GLN A 116 8.21 11.42 2.38
N ALA A 117 8.14 10.08 2.34
CA ALA A 117 8.74 9.30 1.26
C ALA A 117 8.08 9.60 -0.09
N ILE A 118 6.74 9.64 -0.15
CA ILE A 118 5.97 9.98 -1.36
C ILE A 118 6.42 11.35 -1.90
N SER A 119 6.42 12.40 -1.08
CA SER A 119 6.78 13.73 -1.55
C SER A 119 8.23 13.83 -2.02
N LYS A 120 9.17 13.11 -1.37
CA LYS A 120 10.56 13.02 -1.85
C LYS A 120 10.65 12.32 -3.21
N LEU A 121 9.91 11.24 -3.41
CA LEU A 121 9.92 10.50 -4.67
C LEU A 121 9.28 11.30 -5.81
N SER A 122 8.13 11.91 -5.54
CA SER A 122 7.44 12.77 -6.51
C SER A 122 8.29 13.98 -6.90
N ALA A 123 9.00 14.62 -5.96
CA ALA A 123 9.94 15.70 -6.27
C ALA A 123 11.12 15.26 -7.16
N ASN A 124 11.47 13.97 -7.15
CA ASN A 124 12.52 13.38 -8.00
C ASN A 124 11.97 12.70 -9.26
N ASN A 125 10.71 12.97 -9.64
CA ASN A 125 10.03 12.36 -10.78
C ASN A 125 10.00 10.81 -10.74
N LYS A 126 9.94 10.24 -9.53
CA LYS A 126 9.79 8.80 -9.32
C LYS A 126 8.36 8.47 -8.94
N LEU A 127 7.81 7.38 -9.50
CA LEU A 127 6.49 6.88 -9.15
C LEU A 127 6.52 6.21 -7.77
N PRO A 128 5.80 6.73 -6.75
CA PRO A 128 5.68 6.07 -5.45
C PRO A 128 4.76 4.86 -5.56
N ILE A 129 5.27 3.68 -5.20
CA ILE A 129 4.51 2.42 -5.20
C ILE A 129 4.43 1.89 -3.77
N VAL A 130 3.27 2.02 -3.13
CA VAL A 130 3.02 1.51 -1.77
C VAL A 130 2.60 0.04 -1.84
N ALA A 131 3.36 -0.88 -1.26
CA ALA A 131 3.08 -2.32 -1.33
C ALA A 131 3.11 -2.98 0.04
N GLY A 132 2.16 -3.86 0.35
CA GLY A 132 2.16 -4.57 1.64
C GLY A 132 0.81 -5.10 2.10
N GLY A 133 0.81 -5.87 3.20
CA GLY A 133 -0.36 -6.57 3.70
C GLY A 133 -1.14 -5.85 4.82
N SER A 134 -0.64 -4.73 5.34
CA SER A 134 -1.32 -4.03 6.44
C SER A 134 -2.31 -3.00 5.91
N ASN A 135 -3.50 -3.48 5.55
CA ASN A 135 -4.59 -2.65 5.03
C ASN A 135 -4.98 -1.46 5.92
N SER A 136 -4.68 -1.48 7.23
CA SER A 136 -4.87 -0.32 8.12
C SER A 136 -3.94 0.85 7.79
N TYR A 137 -2.70 0.57 7.37
CA TYR A 137 -1.73 1.58 6.97
C TYR A 137 -2.08 2.16 5.60
N ILE A 138 -2.42 1.29 4.65
CA ILE A 138 -2.89 1.71 3.31
C ILE A 138 -4.14 2.60 3.44
N GLU A 139 -5.11 2.19 4.26
CA GLU A 139 -6.33 2.95 4.51
C GLU A 139 -6.06 4.29 5.21
N ALA A 140 -5.17 4.32 6.20
CA ALA A 140 -4.80 5.56 6.88
C ALA A 140 -4.05 6.52 5.97
N LEU A 141 -3.20 6.03 5.07
CA LEU A 141 -2.43 6.84 4.12
C LEU A 141 -3.32 7.36 2.99
N ALA A 142 -4.11 6.49 2.39
CA ALA A 142 -5.01 6.85 1.29
C ALA A 142 -6.12 7.82 1.73
N ASN A 143 -6.56 7.76 2.98
CA ASN A 143 -7.60 8.63 3.53
C ASN A 143 -7.04 9.74 4.45
N HIS A 144 -5.72 9.98 4.49
CA HIS A 144 -5.17 10.97 5.42
C HIS A 144 -5.61 12.39 5.02
N SER A 145 -6.63 12.91 5.71
CA SER A 145 -7.08 14.31 5.67
C SER A 145 -6.98 14.87 7.08
N SER A 146 -5.92 15.60 7.38
CA SER A 146 -5.91 16.51 8.53
C SER A 146 -6.54 17.83 8.09
N GLY A 147 -7.86 17.94 8.27
CA GLY A 147 -8.64 19.14 8.00
C GLY A 147 -9.37 19.11 6.66
N PHE A 148 -10.68 19.37 6.72
CA PHE A 148 -11.63 19.67 5.63
C PHE A 148 -11.10 19.61 4.18
N LEU A 149 -11.64 18.66 3.41
CA LEU A 149 -11.59 18.50 1.94
C LEU A 149 -10.41 17.70 1.34
N LEU A 150 -10.78 16.56 0.75
CA LEU A 150 -10.13 15.83 -0.36
C LEU A 150 -8.88 14.97 -0.01
N ASN A 151 -8.85 13.73 -0.54
CA ASN A 151 -7.66 12.87 -0.55
C ASN A 151 -6.42 13.65 -1.04
N ASN A 152 -5.29 13.56 -0.35
CA ASN A 152 -4.04 14.24 -0.74
C ASN A 152 -3.44 13.68 -2.04
N TYR A 153 -3.75 12.43 -2.35
CA TYR A 153 -3.18 11.69 -3.48
C TYR A 153 -4.21 11.41 -4.56
N ASP A 154 -3.74 11.34 -5.80
CA ASP A 154 -4.43 10.60 -6.85
C ASP A 154 -3.99 9.14 -6.73
N CYS A 155 -4.92 8.23 -6.45
CA CYS A 155 -4.60 6.87 -6.05
C CYS A 155 -5.04 5.85 -7.11
N CYS A 156 -4.13 4.96 -7.48
CA CYS A 156 -4.45 3.74 -8.24
C CYS A 156 -4.20 2.53 -7.36
N PHE A 157 -5.24 1.72 -7.10
CA PHE A 157 -5.09 0.50 -6.30
C PHE A 157 -5.11 -0.73 -7.23
N ILE A 158 -4.05 -1.53 -7.17
CA ILE A 158 -4.00 -2.85 -7.79
C ILE A 158 -4.17 -3.90 -6.70
N TRP A 159 -5.23 -4.68 -6.78
CA TRP A 159 -5.48 -5.79 -5.86
C TRP A 159 -5.11 -7.11 -6.54
N VAL A 160 -4.00 -7.70 -6.11
CA VAL A 160 -3.59 -9.06 -6.51
C VAL A 160 -4.38 -10.06 -5.69
N ASP A 161 -5.35 -10.69 -6.34
CA ASP A 161 -6.26 -11.65 -5.75
C ASP A 161 -5.87 -13.09 -6.10
N VAL A 162 -6.10 -14.00 -5.16
CA VAL A 162 -5.87 -15.43 -5.34
C VAL A 162 -6.99 -16.16 -4.60
N SER A 163 -7.56 -17.19 -5.22
CA SER A 163 -8.59 -18.00 -4.57
C SER A 163 -8.06 -18.57 -3.24
N LEU A 164 -8.87 -18.46 -2.18
CA LEU A 164 -8.44 -18.80 -0.82
C LEU A 164 -7.94 -20.26 -0.67
N PRO A 165 -8.55 -21.28 -1.29
CA PRO A 165 -8.04 -22.65 -1.20
C PRO A 165 -6.64 -22.81 -1.81
N VAL A 166 -6.40 -22.19 -2.97
CA VAL A 166 -5.09 -22.21 -3.64
C VAL A 166 -4.07 -21.44 -2.82
N LEU A 167 -4.44 -20.25 -2.32
CA LEU A 167 -3.56 -19.43 -1.50
C LEU A 167 -3.18 -20.14 -0.19
N ASN A 168 -4.13 -20.80 0.49
CA ASN A 168 -3.86 -21.53 1.73
C ASN A 168 -2.82 -22.64 1.51
N SER A 169 -2.98 -23.44 0.44
CA SER A 169 -2.00 -24.46 0.06
C SER A 169 -0.61 -23.84 -0.18
N PHE A 170 -0.56 -22.71 -0.89
CA PHE A 170 0.69 -22.02 -1.17
C PHE A 170 1.37 -21.46 0.10
N VAL A 171 0.64 -20.75 0.96
CA VAL A 171 1.24 -20.15 2.17
C VAL A 171 1.67 -21.21 3.17
N SER A 172 0.96 -22.35 3.24
CA SER A 172 1.35 -23.48 4.05
C SER A 172 2.69 -24.09 3.60
N LYS A 173 2.83 -24.40 2.30
CA LYS A 173 4.10 -24.85 1.70
C LYS A 173 5.21 -23.81 1.80
N ARG A 174 4.86 -22.52 1.80
CA ARG A 174 5.82 -21.44 1.97
C ARG A 174 6.44 -21.47 3.37
N VAL A 175 5.67 -21.78 4.41
CA VAL A 175 6.22 -21.96 5.76
C VAL A 175 7.26 -23.07 5.77
N ASP A 176 7.02 -24.20 5.08
CA ASP A 176 8.02 -25.27 4.96
C ASP A 176 9.34 -24.77 4.36
N ARG A 177 9.25 -24.05 3.23
CA ARG A 177 10.43 -23.43 2.61
C ARG A 177 11.11 -22.40 3.52
N MET A 178 10.35 -21.68 4.34
CA MET A 178 10.93 -20.74 5.30
C MET A 178 11.68 -21.48 6.42
N MET A 179 11.18 -22.62 6.89
CA MET A 179 11.90 -23.48 7.84
C MET A 179 13.21 -23.97 7.24
N GLU A 180 13.18 -24.44 5.99
CA GLU A 180 14.38 -24.86 5.25
C GLU A 180 15.38 -23.72 5.04
N ALA A 181 14.89 -22.48 4.91
CA ALA A 181 15.69 -21.28 4.73
C ALA A 181 16.22 -20.67 6.04
N GLY A 182 15.99 -21.31 7.19
CA GLY A 182 16.56 -20.85 8.48
C GLY A 182 15.63 -19.99 9.33
N LEU A 183 14.31 -20.07 9.14
CA LEU A 183 13.33 -19.35 9.99
C LEU A 183 13.55 -19.64 11.48
N LEU A 184 13.79 -20.89 11.84
CA LEU A 184 13.95 -21.29 13.23
C LEU A 184 15.17 -20.62 13.86
N GLU A 185 16.26 -20.55 13.11
CA GLU A 185 17.53 -19.95 13.50
C GLU A 185 17.36 -18.44 13.74
N GLU A 186 16.68 -17.73 12.83
CA GLU A 186 16.37 -16.31 13.02
C GLU A 186 15.59 -16.07 14.32
N VAL A 187 14.59 -16.90 14.60
CA VAL A 187 13.76 -16.75 15.81
C VAL A 187 14.55 -17.12 17.06
N ARG A 188 15.43 -18.12 16.97
CA ARG A 188 16.31 -18.55 18.07
C ARG A 188 17.27 -17.42 18.46
N GLU A 189 17.85 -16.70 17.50
CA GLU A 189 18.77 -15.59 17.76
C GLU A 189 18.14 -14.44 18.53
N VAL A 190 16.85 -14.15 18.28
CA VAL A 190 16.12 -13.06 18.97
C VAL A 190 15.29 -13.56 20.13
N PHE A 191 15.40 -14.84 20.49
CA PHE A 191 14.55 -15.45 21.51
C PHE A 191 14.81 -14.84 22.88
N ASN A 192 13.72 -14.50 23.56
CA ASN A 192 13.76 -14.03 24.93
C ASN A 192 12.59 -14.66 25.70
N PRO A 193 12.85 -15.44 26.77
CA PRO A 193 11.81 -16.16 27.51
C PRO A 193 10.83 -15.22 28.26
N LYS A 194 11.19 -13.95 28.45
CA LYS A 194 10.36 -12.91 29.06
C LYS A 194 9.80 -11.93 28.02
N ALA A 195 9.85 -12.27 26.73
CA ALA A 195 9.40 -11.41 25.65
C ALA A 195 7.92 -11.05 25.76
N ASN A 196 7.59 -9.80 25.43
CA ASN A 196 6.22 -9.36 25.19
C ASN A 196 5.89 -9.48 23.69
N TYR A 197 5.03 -10.42 23.34
CA TYR A 197 4.60 -10.68 21.96
C TYR A 197 3.51 -9.73 21.43
N SER A 198 3.17 -8.67 22.18
CA SER A 198 2.23 -7.63 21.74
C SER A 198 2.91 -6.40 21.11
N VAL A 199 4.24 -6.39 21.02
CA VAL A 199 5.02 -5.20 20.63
C VAL A 199 5.97 -5.50 19.47
N GLY A 200 6.04 -4.55 18.53
CA GLY A 200 7.06 -4.49 17.49
C GLY A 200 7.13 -5.74 16.62
N ILE A 201 8.35 -6.13 16.28
CA ILE A 201 8.63 -7.29 15.43
C ILE A 201 8.25 -8.64 16.08
N ARG A 202 8.19 -8.69 17.42
CA ARG A 202 7.88 -9.91 18.19
C ARG A 202 6.45 -10.42 17.99
N ARG A 203 5.60 -9.60 17.36
CA ARG A 203 4.24 -9.95 16.94
C ARG A 203 4.20 -10.79 15.65
N ALA A 204 5.33 -10.95 14.96
CA ALA A 204 5.42 -11.71 13.73
C ALA A 204 4.94 -13.16 13.96
N ILE A 205 4.11 -13.67 13.05
CA ILE A 205 3.68 -15.07 13.06
C ILE A 205 4.92 -15.95 12.95
N GLY A 206 5.09 -16.83 13.92
CA GLY A 206 6.22 -17.73 14.14
C GLY A 206 7.05 -17.40 15.37
N VAL A 207 7.12 -16.14 15.81
CA VAL A 207 7.81 -15.84 17.08
C VAL A 207 7.02 -16.39 18.28
N PRO A 208 5.72 -16.09 18.45
CA PRO A 208 4.94 -16.64 19.56
C PRO A 208 4.79 -18.16 19.47
N GLU A 209 4.62 -18.70 18.26
CA GLU A 209 4.38 -20.13 18.02
C GLU A 209 5.59 -21.00 18.37
N LEU A 210 6.81 -20.46 18.22
CA LEU A 210 8.06 -21.15 18.57
C LEU A 210 8.46 -20.99 20.05
N HIS A 211 7.74 -20.16 20.84
CA HIS A 211 8.13 -19.87 22.22
C HIS A 211 8.26 -21.13 23.07
N GLU A 212 7.25 -22.00 23.04
CA GLU A 212 7.21 -23.20 23.88
C GLU A 212 8.32 -24.18 23.50
N TYR A 213 8.59 -24.32 22.20
CA TYR A 213 9.70 -25.13 21.69
C TYR A 213 11.04 -24.60 22.19
N LEU A 214 11.35 -23.32 21.92
CA LEU A 214 12.65 -22.71 22.27
C LEU A 214 12.90 -22.67 23.77
N ARG A 215 11.85 -22.51 24.58
CA ARG A 215 11.96 -22.51 26.04
C ARG A 215 12.37 -23.88 26.61
N ASN A 216 11.99 -24.97 25.95
CA ASN A 216 12.19 -26.34 26.43
C ASN A 216 13.21 -27.12 25.59
N GLU A 217 13.80 -26.49 24.57
CA GLU A 217 14.71 -27.13 23.60
C GLU A 217 15.85 -27.89 24.28
N SER A 218 16.42 -27.34 25.36
CA SER A 218 17.51 -27.99 26.12
C SER A 218 17.04 -28.91 27.25
N LEU A 219 15.74 -28.95 27.55
CA LEU A 219 15.18 -29.63 28.73
C LEU A 219 14.53 -30.99 28.41
N VAL A 220 14.17 -31.22 27.15
CA VAL A 220 13.43 -32.41 26.72
C VAL A 220 14.24 -33.27 25.75
N ASP A 221 13.91 -34.56 25.66
CA ASP A 221 14.57 -35.48 24.73
C ASP A 221 14.30 -35.13 23.26
N ARG A 222 15.13 -35.67 22.35
CA ARG A 222 15.04 -35.39 20.90
C ARG A 222 13.68 -35.74 20.28
N ALA A 223 13.02 -36.80 20.74
CA ALA A 223 11.71 -37.19 20.20
C ALA A 223 10.63 -36.20 20.63
N THR A 224 10.68 -35.73 21.87
CA THR A 224 9.80 -34.68 22.40
C THR A 224 10.06 -33.34 21.72
N GLN A 225 11.33 -32.94 21.54
CA GLN A 225 11.71 -31.73 20.79
C GLN A 225 11.10 -31.72 19.38
N SER A 226 11.23 -32.84 18.65
CA SER A 226 10.69 -32.97 17.29
C SER A 226 9.18 -32.78 17.25
N LYS A 227 8.44 -33.35 18.20
CA LYS A 227 6.98 -33.21 18.29
C LYS A 227 6.57 -31.77 18.63
N MET A 228 7.27 -31.11 19.54
CA MET A 228 7.01 -29.71 19.90
C MET A 228 7.24 -28.79 18.69
N LEU A 229 8.34 -29.01 17.95
CA LEU A 229 8.61 -28.25 16.74
C LEU A 229 7.54 -28.47 15.66
N GLU A 230 7.09 -29.70 15.46
CA GLU A 230 6.01 -30.02 14.52
C GLU A 230 4.71 -29.27 14.88
N VAL A 231 4.35 -29.24 16.16
CA VAL A 231 3.17 -28.49 16.66
C VAL A 231 3.35 -26.99 16.42
N ALA A 232 4.53 -26.44 16.70
CA ALA A 232 4.83 -25.03 16.44
C ALA A 232 4.68 -24.69 14.96
N VAL A 233 5.31 -25.46 14.06
CA VAL A 233 5.21 -25.26 12.60
C VAL A 233 3.77 -25.37 12.11
N LYS A 234 3.00 -26.33 12.63
CA LYS A 234 1.56 -26.46 12.32
C LYS A 234 0.78 -25.21 12.73
N ASN A 235 1.10 -24.61 13.88
CA ASN A 235 0.46 -23.38 14.33
C ASN A 235 0.85 -22.18 13.47
N ILE A 236 2.11 -22.08 13.01
CA ILE A 236 2.57 -21.05 12.07
C ILE A 236 1.76 -21.10 10.78
N LYS A 237 1.61 -22.29 10.19
CA LYS A 237 0.80 -22.51 8.99
C LYS A 237 -0.64 -22.05 9.20
N LYS A 238 -1.27 -22.54 10.27
CA LYS A 238 -2.67 -22.19 10.61
C LYS A 238 -2.86 -20.69 10.80
N ASN A 239 -1.98 -20.02 11.54
CA ASN A 239 -2.10 -18.59 11.80
C ASN A 239 -1.83 -17.75 10.54
N THR A 240 -0.95 -18.22 9.65
CA THR A 240 -0.71 -17.60 8.33
C THR A 240 -1.95 -17.69 7.43
N GLU A 241 -2.62 -18.83 7.38
CA GLU A 241 -3.89 -19.01 6.64
C GLU A 241 -5.00 -18.10 7.20
N ILE A 242 -5.12 -18.02 8.53
CA ILE A 242 -6.06 -17.11 9.21
C ILE A 242 -5.77 -15.65 8.84
N LEU A 243 -4.49 -15.25 8.82
CA LEU A 243 -4.08 -13.92 8.41
C LEU A 243 -4.49 -13.62 6.96
N ALA A 244 -4.22 -14.55 6.02
CA ALA A 244 -4.60 -14.40 4.62
C ALA A 244 -6.11 -14.23 4.46
N CYS A 245 -6.91 -15.05 5.15
CA CYS A 245 -8.38 -14.94 5.17
C CYS A 245 -8.86 -13.58 5.72
N ARG A 246 -8.27 -13.11 6.83
CA ARG A 246 -8.61 -11.80 7.43
C ARG A 246 -8.26 -10.63 6.51
N GLN A 247 -7.10 -10.69 5.86
CA GLN A 247 -6.66 -9.68 4.88
C GLN A 247 -7.61 -9.65 3.68
N LEU A 248 -7.95 -10.80 3.10
CA LEU A 248 -8.89 -10.90 1.98
C LEU A 248 -10.26 -10.31 2.34
N LYS A 249 -10.82 -10.67 3.50
CA LYS A 249 -12.09 -10.10 3.99
C LYS A 249 -12.02 -8.57 4.14
N LYS A 250 -10.89 -8.02 4.61
CA LYS A 250 -10.71 -6.57 4.72
C LYS A 250 -10.58 -5.92 3.32
N ILE A 251 -9.84 -6.51 2.39
CA ILE A 251 -9.69 -6.00 1.02
C ILE A 251 -11.04 -6.01 0.31
N GLN A 252 -11.84 -7.06 0.44
CA GLN A 252 -13.20 -7.12 -0.14
C GLN A 252 -14.11 -5.99 0.39
N ARG A 253 -13.98 -5.62 1.67
CA ARG A 253 -14.70 -4.46 2.24
C ARG A 253 -14.19 -3.15 1.63
N LEU A 254 -12.88 -2.98 1.49
CA LEU A 254 -12.28 -1.80 0.86
C LEU A 254 -12.62 -1.69 -0.63
N HIS A 255 -12.66 -2.80 -1.36
CA HIS A 255 -13.08 -2.85 -2.77
C HIS A 255 -14.52 -2.34 -2.96
N LYS A 256 -15.43 -2.64 -2.02
CA LYS A 256 -16.79 -2.06 -2.03
C LYS A 256 -16.77 -0.54 -1.83
N LYS A 257 -15.84 -0.01 -1.03
CA LYS A 257 -15.70 1.43 -0.73
C LYS A 257 -14.97 2.19 -1.84
N TRP A 258 -13.94 1.60 -2.44
CA TRP A 258 -13.03 2.24 -3.42
C TRP A 258 -13.23 1.71 -4.84
N LYS A 259 -14.44 1.24 -5.16
CA LYS A 259 -14.77 0.48 -6.38
C LYS A 259 -14.22 1.06 -7.69
N LEU A 260 -14.18 2.39 -7.84
CA LEU A 260 -13.73 3.05 -9.07
C LEU A 260 -12.21 3.17 -9.19
N SER A 261 -11.47 3.02 -8.08
CA SER A 261 -10.02 3.20 -8.03
C SER A 261 -9.27 1.88 -7.76
N MET A 262 -9.99 0.80 -7.45
CA MET A 262 -9.40 -0.51 -7.16
C MET A 262 -9.63 -1.50 -8.30
N HIS A 263 -8.53 -1.94 -8.89
CA HIS A 263 -8.49 -2.87 -10.00
C HIS A 263 -8.05 -4.24 -9.49
N ARG A 264 -8.97 -5.20 -9.54
CA ARG A 264 -8.69 -6.60 -9.19
C ARG A 264 -7.97 -7.29 -10.34
N VAL A 265 -6.90 -8.00 -10.01
CA VAL A 265 -6.10 -8.82 -10.91
C VAL A 265 -6.01 -10.22 -10.30
N ASP A 266 -6.56 -11.22 -10.99
CA ASP A 266 -6.66 -12.58 -10.48
C ASP A 266 -5.39 -13.38 -10.84
N ALA A 267 -4.60 -13.71 -9.83
CA ALA A 267 -3.37 -14.47 -9.97
C ALA A 267 -3.60 -15.97 -9.73
N THR A 268 -4.83 -16.46 -9.50
CA THR A 268 -5.09 -17.86 -9.12
C THR A 268 -4.44 -18.88 -10.06
N GLU A 269 -4.60 -18.70 -11.37
CA GLU A 269 -4.02 -19.59 -12.38
C GLU A 269 -2.48 -19.64 -12.34
N VAL A 270 -1.83 -18.56 -11.88
CA VAL A 270 -0.37 -18.52 -11.71
C VAL A 270 0.08 -19.50 -10.63
N PHE A 271 -0.69 -19.62 -9.55
CA PHE A 271 -0.38 -20.53 -8.44
C PHE A 271 -0.75 -21.99 -8.73
N LEU A 272 -1.47 -22.25 -9.82
CA LEU A 272 -1.82 -23.60 -10.28
C LEU A 272 -0.78 -24.18 -11.26
N LYS A 273 0.13 -23.36 -11.79
CA LYS A 273 1.20 -23.82 -12.70
C LYS A 273 2.20 -24.71 -11.97
N ARG A 274 2.74 -25.70 -12.70
CA ARG A 274 3.56 -26.78 -12.11
C ARG A 274 5.05 -26.47 -12.08
N ASN A 275 5.54 -25.73 -13.08
CA ASN A 275 6.94 -25.33 -13.21
C ASN A 275 7.07 -23.81 -13.18
N VAL A 276 8.31 -23.34 -13.05
CA VAL A 276 8.64 -21.93 -12.89
C VAL A 276 8.42 -21.16 -14.18
N GLU A 277 8.72 -21.77 -15.33
CA GLU A 277 8.58 -21.15 -16.65
C GLU A 277 7.11 -20.82 -16.97
N GLU A 278 6.21 -21.80 -16.80
CA GLU A 278 4.77 -21.61 -16.97
C GLU A 278 4.21 -20.61 -15.95
N GLN A 279 4.73 -20.65 -14.72
CA GLN A 279 4.33 -19.71 -13.68
C GLN A 279 4.71 -18.28 -14.05
N ASP A 280 5.93 -18.07 -14.56
CA ASP A 280 6.43 -16.75 -14.94
C ASP A 280 5.70 -16.21 -16.18
N GLU A 281 5.42 -17.07 -17.17
CA GLU A 281 4.60 -16.71 -18.32
C GLU A 281 3.16 -16.35 -17.90
N ALA A 282 2.54 -17.18 -17.05
CA ALA A 282 1.20 -16.92 -16.52
C ALA A 282 1.17 -15.63 -15.70
N TRP A 283 2.19 -15.37 -14.88
CA TRP A 283 2.31 -14.14 -14.10
C TRP A 283 2.39 -12.91 -15.02
N GLU A 284 3.23 -12.97 -16.07
CA GLU A 284 3.38 -11.86 -17.00
C GLU A 284 2.05 -11.53 -17.70
N ASN A 285 1.36 -12.56 -18.18
CA ASN A 285 0.13 -12.41 -18.97
C ASN A 285 -1.10 -12.05 -18.13
N LEU A 286 -1.24 -12.63 -16.95
CA LEU A 286 -2.44 -12.49 -16.11
C LEU A 286 -2.31 -11.42 -15.03
N VAL A 287 -1.07 -11.08 -14.63
CA VAL A 287 -0.82 -10.18 -13.51
C VAL A 287 -0.04 -8.94 -13.92
N ALA A 288 1.18 -9.09 -14.44
CA ALA A 288 2.07 -7.96 -14.65
C ALA A 288 1.60 -7.05 -15.80
N ARG A 289 1.35 -7.58 -17.01
CA ARG A 289 0.88 -6.78 -18.16
C ARG A 289 -0.49 -6.12 -17.94
N PRO A 290 -1.51 -6.80 -17.37
CA PRO A 290 -2.76 -6.12 -17.05
C PRO A 290 -2.56 -4.96 -16.06
N SER A 291 -1.74 -5.16 -15.03
CA SER A 291 -1.44 -4.11 -14.05
C SER A 291 -0.67 -2.95 -14.67
N GLU A 292 0.30 -3.23 -15.53
CA GLU A 292 1.02 -2.22 -16.30
C GLU A 292 0.07 -1.35 -17.11
N ARG A 293 -0.86 -1.94 -17.88
CA ARG A 293 -1.84 -1.16 -18.67
C ARG A 293 -2.72 -0.26 -17.79
N ILE A 294 -3.07 -0.72 -16.59
CA ILE A 294 -3.85 0.07 -15.63
C ILE A 294 -3.01 1.24 -15.12
N VAL A 295 -1.77 0.98 -14.72
CA VAL A 295 -0.85 2.01 -14.21
C VAL A 295 -0.46 3.00 -15.30
N ASP A 296 -0.23 2.55 -16.53
CA ASP A 296 0.07 3.39 -17.69
C ASP A 296 -1.07 4.36 -17.97
N LYS A 297 -2.30 3.85 -18.05
CA LYS A 297 -3.49 4.70 -18.21
C LYS A 297 -3.62 5.70 -17.07
N PHE A 298 -3.37 5.29 -15.83
CA PHE A 298 -3.43 6.17 -14.66
C PHE A 298 -2.32 7.24 -14.69
N TYR A 299 -1.10 6.85 -15.05
CA TYR A 299 0.08 7.71 -15.05
C TYR A 299 0.06 8.71 -16.22
N ASN A 300 -0.40 8.29 -17.40
CA ASN A 300 -0.36 9.09 -18.63
C ASN A 300 -1.65 9.88 -18.92
N ASN A 301 -2.83 9.52 -18.37
CA ASN A 301 -4.10 10.24 -18.62
C ASN A 301 -4.10 11.74 -18.26
N ASN A 302 -3.09 12.25 -17.54
CA ASN A 302 -2.95 13.68 -17.26
C ASN A 302 -1.72 14.33 -17.92
N GLN A 303 -0.80 13.58 -18.54
CA GLN A 303 0.26 14.21 -19.35
C GLN A 303 -0.36 14.85 -20.61
N LEU A 304 -1.25 14.12 -21.29
CA LEU A 304 -2.01 14.64 -22.44
C LEU A 304 -2.84 15.90 -22.10
N LYS A 305 -3.40 15.99 -20.89
CA LYS A 305 -4.14 17.19 -20.46
C LYS A 305 -3.25 18.41 -20.23
N ASN A 306 -2.00 18.22 -19.85
CA ASN A 306 -1.06 19.33 -19.66
C ASN A 306 -0.50 19.80 -21.01
N ASP A 307 -0.21 18.87 -21.93
CA ASP A 307 0.27 19.19 -23.28
C ASP A 307 -0.81 19.93 -24.09
N ASP A 308 -2.09 19.56 -23.96
CA ASP A 308 -3.21 20.27 -24.60
C ASP A 308 -3.40 21.69 -24.06
N VAL A 309 -3.12 21.92 -22.76
CA VAL A 309 -3.20 23.25 -22.14
C VAL A 309 -2.02 24.12 -22.55
N GLU A 310 -0.82 23.57 -22.64
CA GLU A 310 0.37 24.28 -23.14
C GLU A 310 0.22 24.64 -24.63
N HIS A 311 -0.35 23.74 -25.44
CA HIS A 311 -0.61 23.99 -26.85
C HIS A 311 -1.75 25.00 -27.07
N CYS A 312 -2.76 25.05 -26.20
CA CYS A 312 -3.81 26.08 -26.21
C CYS A 312 -3.30 27.45 -25.71
N LEU A 313 -2.37 27.49 -24.76
CA LEU A 313 -1.73 28.72 -24.29
C LEU A 313 -0.73 29.28 -25.31
N ALA A 314 0.01 28.43 -26.01
CA ALA A 314 0.89 28.86 -27.11
C ALA A 314 0.09 29.43 -28.30
N ALA A 315 -1.09 28.87 -28.59
CA ALA A 315 -1.97 29.37 -29.65
C ALA A 315 -2.68 30.70 -29.32
N SER A 316 -2.75 31.09 -28.03
CA SER A 316 -3.42 32.33 -27.59
C SER A 316 -2.46 33.53 -27.40
N TYR A 317 -1.14 33.31 -27.44
CA TYR A 317 -0.14 34.39 -27.46
C TYR A 317 0.48 34.67 -28.84
N GLY A 318 0.06 33.95 -29.89
CA GLY A 318 0.47 34.16 -31.28
C GLY A 318 -0.52 35.04 -32.06
N GLY A 319 -0.72 36.29 -31.67
CA GLY A 319 -1.65 37.18 -32.37
C GLY A 319 -1.38 38.66 -32.19
N GLY A 320 -0.62 39.25 -33.12
CA GLY A 320 -0.85 40.63 -33.56
C GLY A 320 0.27 41.64 -33.34
N SER A 321 1.12 41.81 -34.35
CA SER A 321 1.56 43.16 -34.74
C SER A 321 1.45 43.30 -36.25
N SER A 322 0.40 43.99 -36.67
CA SER A 322 0.21 44.51 -38.02
C SER A 322 1.21 45.65 -38.29
N GLY A 323 1.78 45.65 -39.49
CA GLY A 323 2.64 46.72 -39.99
C GLY A 323 2.64 46.73 -41.51
N SER A 324 1.72 47.52 -42.07
CA SER A 324 1.48 47.75 -43.49
C SER A 324 2.75 48.01 -44.32
N ARG A 325 2.78 47.45 -45.53
CA ARG A 325 3.32 48.15 -46.71
C ARG A 325 2.72 47.59 -47.99
N ALA A 326 1.83 48.38 -48.58
CA ALA A 326 1.52 48.31 -50.00
C ALA A 326 2.77 48.66 -50.81
N HIS A 327 3.02 47.96 -51.92
CA HIS A 327 3.52 48.54 -53.17
C HIS A 327 3.33 47.58 -54.36
N ASN A 328 2.54 48.09 -55.30
CA ASN A 328 2.48 47.90 -56.75
C ASN A 328 3.47 47.00 -57.49
N MET A 329 2.88 46.37 -58.52
CA MET A 329 3.26 46.35 -59.96
C MET A 329 4.09 45.19 -60.53
N ILE A 330 3.46 44.64 -61.59
CA ILE A 330 3.91 43.81 -62.71
C ILE A 330 3.88 42.30 -62.46
#